data_AF-A0A1Y4WCC8-F1
#
_entry.id   AF-A0A1Y4WCC8-F1
#
_cell.length_a   1.000
_cell.length_b   1.000
_cell.length_c   1.000
_cell.angle_alpha   90.00
_cell.angle_beta   90.00
_cell.angle_gamma   90.00
#
_symmetry.space_group_name_H-M   'P 1'
#
loop_
_entity.id
_entity.type
_entity.pdbx_description
1 polymer ?
#
loop_
_entity_poly.entity_id
_entity_poly.type
_entity_poly.pdbx_seq_one_letter_code
_entity_poly.pdbx_strand_id
1 'polypeptide(L)'
;MKHELNVWVIGGDMRQAKLAQLLAEDGHTVHTYALDPGPESIPGIFPEENLNQAVRADCVVLPLTVSVGNGLLNAPLSLSEHPLGPILDRLTPRQFLCGGRVDPETRAMAEERGLTLHDYFTREELAVANAVPTAL
;
A
#
# COMPACT_ATOMS: atom_id res chain seq x y z
N MET A 1 6.34 -23.71 -2.83
CA MET A 1 6.66 -23.26 -1.46
C MET A 1 6.21 -21.82 -1.37
N LYS A 2 5.05 -21.53 -0.78
CA LYS A 2 4.68 -20.13 -0.50
C LYS A 2 5.56 -19.70 0.67
N HIS A 3 6.47 -18.74 0.45
CA HIS A 3 7.19 -18.13 1.56
C HIS A 3 6.20 -17.24 2.30
N GLU A 4 6.07 -17.44 3.60
CA GLU A 4 5.41 -16.45 4.44
C GLU A 4 6.22 -15.15 4.35
N LEU A 5 5.54 -14.05 4.03
CA LEU A 5 6.13 -12.72 3.90
C LEU A 5 5.42 -11.81 4.89
N ASN A 6 6.15 -10.85 5.44
CA ASN A 6 5.57 -9.76 6.20
C ASN A 6 5.26 -8.60 5.24
N VAL A 7 3.98 -8.38 4.98
CA VAL A 7 3.51 -7.38 4.02
C VAL A 7 2.79 -6.25 4.74
N TRP A 8 3.13 -5.01 4.41
CA TRP A 8 2.45 -3.83 4.92
C TRP A 8 1.60 -3.20 3.82
N VAL A 9 0.32 -2.94 4.09
CA VAL A 9 -0.57 -2.20 3.20
C VAL A 9 -0.89 -0.85 3.85
N ILE A 10 -0.43 0.23 3.24
CA ILE A 10 -0.45 1.57 3.84
C ILE A 10 -1.39 2.45 3.02
N GLY A 11 -2.55 2.81 3.59
CA GLY A 11 -3.58 3.63 2.97
C GLY A 11 -4.38 2.93 1.88
N GLY A 12 -5.10 3.74 1.12
CA GLY A 12 -5.86 3.32 -0.06
C GLY A 12 -7.34 3.15 0.18
N ASP A 13 -7.98 2.54 -0.82
CA ASP A 13 -9.41 2.29 -0.86
C ASP A 13 -9.74 0.80 -0.67
N MET A 14 -10.98 0.40 -0.93
CA MET A 14 -11.43 -0.98 -0.78
C MET A 14 -10.61 -1.99 -1.60
N ARG A 15 -9.90 -1.56 -2.65
CA ARG A 15 -8.99 -2.43 -3.40
C ARG A 15 -7.77 -2.80 -2.57
N GLN A 16 -7.22 -1.87 -1.78
CA GLN A 16 -6.13 -2.15 -0.84
C GLN A 16 -6.61 -3.06 0.30
N ALA A 17 -7.82 -2.83 0.81
CA ALA A 17 -8.43 -3.73 1.80
C ALA A 17 -8.60 -5.16 1.24
N LYS A 18 -9.08 -5.29 0.00
CA LYS A 18 -9.23 -6.59 -0.65
C LYS A 18 -7.88 -7.26 -0.91
N LEU A 19 -6.86 -6.50 -1.30
CA LEU A 19 -5.51 -7.01 -1.46
C LEU A 19 -4.95 -7.56 -0.14
N ALA A 20 -5.12 -6.83 0.96
CA ALA A 20 -4.70 -7.28 2.29
C ALA A 20 -5.36 -8.61 2.66
N GLN A 21 -6.66 -8.76 2.37
CA GLN A 21 -7.38 -10.01 2.56
C GLN A 21 -6.82 -11.16 1.72
N LEU A 22 -6.61 -10.95 0.41
CA LEU A 22 -6.09 -11.99 -0.48
C LEU A 22 -4.68 -12.45 -0.06
N LEU A 23 -3.83 -11.52 0.39
CA LEU A 23 -2.50 -11.83 0.91
C LEU A 23 -2.56 -12.67 2.19
N ALA A 24 -3.48 -12.34 3.10
CA ALA A 24 -3.71 -13.13 4.31
C ALA A 24 -4.26 -14.54 3.99
N GLU A 25 -5.21 -14.65 3.05
CA GLU A 25 -5.72 -15.92 2.53
C GLU A 25 -4.62 -16.77 1.88
N ASP A 26 -3.62 -16.13 1.27
CA ASP A 26 -2.45 -16.79 0.71
C ASP A 26 -1.45 -17.29 1.77
N GLY A 27 -1.65 -16.96 3.04
CA GLY A 27 -0.83 -17.37 4.18
C GLY A 27 0.29 -16.40 4.52
N HIS A 28 0.21 -15.15 4.07
CA HIS A 28 1.14 -14.09 4.46
C HIS A 28 0.66 -13.37 5.73
N THR A 29 1.61 -12.82 6.49
CA THR A 29 1.29 -11.94 7.61
C THR A 29 1.13 -10.53 7.06
N VAL A 30 -0.07 -9.95 7.22
CA VAL A 30 -0.40 -8.64 6.64
C VAL A 30 -0.65 -7.63 7.74
N HIS A 31 0.06 -6.51 7.70
CA HIS A 31 -0.19 -5.36 8.56
C HIS A 31 -0.83 -4.23 7.74
N THR A 32 -1.81 -3.54 8.30
CA THR A 32 -2.47 -2.42 7.63
C THR A 32 -2.30 -1.14 8.42
N TYR A 33 -2.12 -0.01 7.73
CA TYR A 33 -2.06 1.31 8.34
C TYR A 33 -2.89 2.29 7.52
N ALA A 34 -3.63 3.19 8.16
CA ALA A 34 -4.53 4.14 7.48
C ALA A 34 -5.53 3.47 6.51
N LEU A 35 -5.91 2.23 6.82
CA LEU A 35 -6.80 1.40 6.01
C LEU A 35 -7.76 0.69 6.97
N ASP A 36 -8.91 1.32 7.22
CA ASP A 36 -9.97 0.79 8.08
C ASP A 36 -11.14 0.31 7.21
N PRO A 37 -11.22 -0.98 6.87
CA PRO A 37 -12.32 -1.52 6.08
C PRO A 37 -13.60 -1.74 6.89
N GLY A 38 -13.61 -1.45 8.19
CA GLY A 38 -14.74 -1.67 9.09
C GLY A 38 -14.43 -2.59 10.28
N PRO A 39 -15.45 -2.89 11.11
CA PRO A 39 -15.27 -3.46 12.45
C PRO A 39 -14.91 -4.96 12.48
N GLU A 40 -14.89 -5.65 11.34
CA GLU A 40 -14.62 -7.08 11.29
C GLU A 40 -13.11 -7.35 11.29
N SER A 41 -12.65 -8.07 12.32
CA SER A 41 -11.29 -8.60 12.35
C SER A 41 -11.16 -9.75 11.36
N ILE A 42 -10.25 -9.61 10.41
CA ILE A 42 -9.92 -10.64 9.42
C ILE A 42 -8.68 -11.40 9.90
N PRO A 43 -8.72 -12.74 10.04
CA PRO A 43 -7.55 -13.53 10.42
C PRO A 43 -6.36 -13.29 9.48
N GLY A 44 -5.16 -13.09 10.06
CA GLY A 44 -3.93 -12.83 9.30
C GLY A 44 -3.73 -11.37 8.88
N ILE A 45 -4.70 -10.49 9.17
CA ILE A 45 -4.59 -9.05 8.99
C ILE A 45 -4.51 -8.37 10.36
N PHE A 46 -3.48 -7.55 10.54
CA PHE A 46 -3.20 -6.82 11.77
C PHE A 46 -3.29 -5.31 11.49
N PRO A 47 -4.39 -4.65 11.88
CA PRO A 47 -4.47 -3.19 11.80
C PRO A 47 -3.54 -2.55 12.83
N GLU A 48 -2.70 -1.64 12.37
CA GLU A 48 -1.66 -0.98 13.15
C GLU A 48 -1.94 0.52 13.23
N GLU A 49 -1.80 1.09 14.44
CA GLU A 49 -1.97 2.53 14.66
C GLU A 49 -0.69 3.33 14.32
N ASN A 50 0.44 2.66 14.11
CA ASN A 50 1.72 3.28 13.82
C ASN A 50 2.60 2.39 12.94
N LEU A 51 3.64 2.99 12.36
CA LEU A 51 4.55 2.32 11.41
C LEU A 51 5.83 1.79 12.09
N ASN A 52 5.87 1.61 13.41
CA ASN A 52 7.12 1.23 14.10
C ASN A 52 7.62 -0.15 13.68
N GLN A 53 6.72 -1.06 13.33
CA GLN A 53 7.06 -2.41 12.85
C GLN A 53 7.24 -2.46 11.32
N ALA A 54 6.90 -1.38 10.59
CA ALA A 54 7.00 -1.33 9.15
C ALA A 54 8.42 -1.57 8.66
N VAL A 55 9.45 -1.18 9.43
CA VAL A 55 10.87 -1.44 9.15
C VAL A 55 11.23 -2.92 8.93
N ARG A 56 10.41 -3.86 9.44
CA ARG A 56 10.61 -5.31 9.34
C ARG A 56 9.85 -5.95 8.18
N ALA A 57 9.06 -5.17 7.44
CA ALA A 57 8.31 -5.68 6.31
C ALA A 57 9.26 -6.14 5.20
N ASP A 58 8.92 -7.25 4.55
CA ASP A 58 9.57 -7.67 3.31
C ASP A 58 9.06 -6.83 2.13
N CYS A 59 7.77 -6.48 2.17
CA CYS A 59 7.07 -5.75 1.14
C CYS A 59 6.16 -4.67 1.74
N VAL A 60 6.14 -3.49 1.12
CA VAL A 60 5.26 -2.38 1.46
C VAL A 60 4.45 -2.02 0.22
N VAL A 61 3.13 -2.12 0.34
CA VAL A 61 2.17 -1.79 -0.70
C VAL A 61 1.50 -0.46 -0.38
N LEU A 62 1.75 0.50 -1.24
CA LEU A 62 1.10 1.80 -1.29
C LEU A 62 -0.08 1.76 -2.29
N PRO A 63 -1.02 2.72 -2.19
CA PRO A 63 -2.22 2.73 -3.01
C PRO A 63 -1.90 2.98 -4.49
N LEU A 64 -2.88 2.67 -5.35
CA LEU A 64 -2.76 2.88 -6.81
C LEU A 64 -2.59 4.37 -7.17
N THR A 65 -3.12 5.26 -6.35
CA THR A 65 -2.76 6.67 -6.37
C THR A 65 -2.12 6.91 -5.03
N VAL A 66 -0.79 6.99 -4.95
CA VAL A 66 -0.09 7.06 -3.65
C VAL A 66 -0.44 8.35 -2.89
N SER A 67 -0.56 9.46 -3.60
CA SER A 67 -0.77 10.79 -3.03
C SER A 67 -2.09 11.41 -3.50
N VAL A 68 -2.77 12.16 -2.63
CA VAL A 68 -3.84 13.09 -3.02
C VAL A 68 -3.33 14.51 -3.30
N GLY A 69 -2.00 14.69 -3.33
CA GLY A 69 -1.32 15.97 -3.47
C GLY A 69 -0.82 16.52 -2.12
N ASN A 70 0.02 17.56 -2.18
CA ASN A 70 0.61 18.23 -1.01
C ASN A 70 1.35 17.26 -0.06
N GLY A 71 1.93 16.20 -0.59
CA GLY A 71 2.61 15.17 0.21
C GLY A 71 1.69 14.39 1.16
N LEU A 72 0.38 14.26 0.89
CA LEU A 72 -0.57 13.48 1.70
C LEU A 72 -0.86 12.13 1.07
N LEU A 73 -0.84 11.07 1.89
CA LEU A 73 -1.22 9.71 1.50
C LEU A 73 -2.70 9.68 1.10
N ASN A 74 -3.00 9.00 0.01
CA ASN A 74 -4.36 8.69 -0.36
C ASN A 74 -4.95 7.58 0.52
N ALA A 75 -5.67 7.95 1.57
CA ALA A 75 -6.29 7.04 2.53
C ALA A 75 -7.77 7.39 2.77
N PRO A 76 -8.67 7.24 1.78
CA PRO A 76 -10.09 7.59 1.90
C PRO A 76 -10.84 6.78 2.95
N LEU A 77 -10.30 5.63 3.36
CA LEU A 77 -10.84 4.80 4.44
C LEU A 77 -10.34 5.19 5.82
N SER A 78 -9.45 6.18 5.92
CA SER A 78 -9.04 6.78 7.19
C SER A 78 -9.79 8.10 7.41
N LEU A 79 -10.13 8.36 8.67
CA LEU A 79 -10.71 9.65 9.10
C LEU A 79 -9.63 10.73 9.29
N SER A 80 -8.34 10.35 9.27
CA SER A 80 -7.22 11.26 9.52
C SER A 80 -6.39 11.49 8.26
N GLU A 81 -5.76 12.66 8.18
CA GLU A 81 -4.74 12.93 7.17
C GLU A 81 -3.41 12.27 7.55
N HIS A 82 -2.73 11.72 6.55
CA HIS A 82 -1.48 10.99 6.77
C HIS A 82 -0.38 11.54 5.86
N PRO A 83 0.53 12.38 6.36
CA PRO A 83 1.64 12.92 5.57
C PRO A 83 2.61 11.82 5.13
N LEU A 84 3.02 11.84 3.85
CA LEU A 84 3.90 10.84 3.25
C LEU A 84 5.32 10.91 3.81
N GLY A 85 5.86 12.09 4.11
CA GLY A 85 7.21 12.24 4.66
C GLY A 85 7.47 11.35 5.90
N PRO A 86 6.69 11.51 6.98
CA PRO A 86 6.77 10.66 8.18
C PRO A 86 6.53 9.17 7.93
N ILE A 87 5.76 8.81 6.91
CA ILE A 87 5.54 7.40 6.52
C ILE A 87 6.83 6.85 5.90
N LEU A 88 7.36 7.56 4.90
CA LEU A 88 8.58 7.17 4.18
C LEU A 88 9.80 7.13 5.12
N ASP A 89 9.85 8.01 6.13
CA ASP A 89 10.90 8.01 7.17
C ASP A 89 10.95 6.71 7.99
N ARG A 90 9.88 5.92 8.01
CA ARG A 90 9.80 4.64 8.73
C ARG A 90 10.14 3.43 7.86
N LEU A 91 10.29 3.63 6.57
CA LEU A 91 10.61 2.58 5.60
C LEU A 91 12.12 2.49 5.38
N THR A 92 12.58 1.37 4.83
CA THR A 92 14.00 1.16 4.53
C THR A 92 14.23 0.76 3.07
N PRO A 93 15.38 1.12 2.48
CA PRO A 93 15.73 0.76 1.10
C PRO A 93 15.80 -0.75 0.82
N ARG A 94 15.84 -1.59 1.87
CA ARG A 94 15.91 -3.05 1.74
C ARG A 94 14.57 -3.67 1.39
N GLN A 95 13.48 -2.94 1.59
CA GLN A 95 12.12 -3.43 1.44
C GLN A 95 11.66 -3.25 0.01
N PHE A 96 10.77 -4.12 -0.44
CA PHE A 96 10.13 -3.94 -1.73
C PHE A 96 8.97 -2.94 -1.59
N LEU A 97 9.15 -1.70 -2.04
CA LEU A 97 8.08 -0.69 -2.03
C LEU A 97 7.37 -0.69 -3.39
N CYS A 98 6.06 -0.86 -3.37
CA CYS A 98 5.26 -0.84 -4.57
C CYS A 98 4.09 0.14 -4.43
N GLY A 99 3.81 0.90 -5.48
CA GLY A 99 2.74 1.89 -5.52
C GLY A 99 2.25 2.06 -6.94
N GLY A 100 1.17 2.81 -7.14
CA GLY A 100 0.74 3.17 -8.49
C GLY A 100 0.71 4.68 -8.69
N ARG A 101 0.82 5.10 -9.96
CA ARG A 101 0.62 6.51 -10.40
C ARG A 101 1.33 7.49 -9.46
N VAL A 102 2.58 7.18 -9.15
CA VAL A 102 3.37 7.95 -8.18
C VAL A 102 3.71 9.29 -8.83
N ASP A 103 3.24 10.38 -8.21
CA ASP A 103 3.52 11.73 -8.68
C ASP A 103 5.02 12.10 -8.46
N PRO A 104 5.55 13.09 -9.21
CA PRO A 104 6.96 13.44 -9.13
C PRO A 104 7.43 13.90 -7.75
N GLU A 105 6.56 14.55 -6.97
CA GLU A 105 6.89 15.03 -5.62
C GLU A 105 7.06 13.84 -4.67
N THR A 106 6.10 12.90 -4.67
CA THR A 106 6.19 11.66 -3.88
C THR A 106 7.40 10.81 -4.28
N ARG A 107 7.70 10.74 -5.57
CA ARG A 107 8.89 10.04 -6.07
C ARG A 107 10.17 10.67 -5.56
N ALA A 108 10.30 12.00 -5.65
CA ALA A 108 11.46 12.72 -5.14
C ALA A 108 11.64 12.51 -3.63
N MET A 109 10.56 12.59 -2.83
CA MET A 109 10.61 12.32 -1.39
C MET A 109 11.12 10.91 -1.06
N ALA A 110 10.73 9.92 -1.85
CA ALA A 110 11.20 8.55 -1.68
C ALA A 110 12.68 8.39 -2.09
N GLU A 111 13.08 8.96 -3.22
CA GLU A 111 14.44 8.91 -3.73
C GLU A 111 15.44 9.62 -2.80
N GLU A 112 15.06 10.75 -2.19
CA GLU A 112 15.84 11.43 -1.16
C GLU A 112 16.16 10.54 0.06
N ARG A 113 15.30 9.55 0.33
CA ARG A 113 15.46 8.56 1.41
C ARG A 113 16.14 7.28 0.93
N GLY A 114 16.55 7.22 -0.33
CA GLY A 114 17.11 6.02 -0.96
C GLY A 114 16.08 4.91 -1.18
N LEU A 115 14.78 5.22 -1.12
CA LEU A 115 13.71 4.26 -1.33
C LEU A 115 13.43 4.12 -2.82
N THR A 116 13.24 2.89 -3.29
CA THR A 116 12.87 2.61 -4.68
C THR A 116 11.38 2.24 -4.75
N LEU A 117 10.54 3.13 -5.28
CA LEU A 117 9.13 2.81 -5.54
C LEU A 117 8.98 2.14 -6.90
N HIS A 118 8.49 0.90 -6.88
CA HIS A 118 8.09 0.17 -8.06
C HIS A 118 6.65 0.54 -8.43
N ASP A 119 6.49 1.22 -9.57
CA ASP A 119 5.17 1.50 -10.12
C ASP A 119 4.60 0.22 -10.74
N TYR A 120 3.58 -0.36 -10.10
CA TYR A 120 2.92 -1.56 -10.64
C TYR A 120 1.84 -1.24 -11.68
N PHE A 121 1.48 0.03 -11.84
CA PHE A 121 0.52 0.45 -12.88
C PHE A 121 1.17 0.57 -14.26
N THR A 122 2.50 0.76 -14.33
CA THR A 122 3.24 0.85 -15.60
C THR A 122 3.58 -0.50 -16.22
N ARG A 123 3.20 -1.63 -15.58
CA ARG A 123 3.31 -2.97 -16.19
C ARG A 123 2.06 -3.28 -17.01
N GLU A 124 2.28 -3.27 -18.32
CA GLU A 124 1.39 -3.42 -19.46
C GLU A 124 0.63 -4.77 -19.56
N GLU A 125 0.13 -5.33 -18.45
CA GLU A 125 -0.65 -6.58 -18.44
C GLU A 125 -2.08 -6.39 -17.90
N LEU A 126 -2.42 -5.20 -17.37
CA LEU A 126 -3.73 -4.89 -16.77
C LEU A 126 -4.58 -3.89 -17.58
N ALA A 127 -4.19 -3.58 -18.81
CA ALA A 127 -5.04 -2.84 -19.75
C ALA A 127 -6.14 -3.71 -20.39
N VAL A 128 -6.06 -5.04 -20.26
CA VAL A 128 -6.99 -5.97 -20.95
C VAL A 128 -8.23 -6.32 -20.11
N ALA A 129 -8.26 -6.05 -18.79
CA ALA A 129 -9.38 -6.46 -17.93
C ALA A 129 -10.38 -5.34 -17.55
N ASN A 130 -10.07 -4.06 -17.78
CA ASN A 130 -11.01 -2.95 -17.53
C ASN A 130 -11.95 -2.65 -18.71
N ALA A 131 -11.96 -3.51 -19.74
CA ALA A 131 -12.82 -3.41 -20.92
C ALA A 131 -14.02 -4.37 -20.85
N VAL A 132 -14.64 -4.53 -19.69
CA VAL A 132 -16.05 -4.96 -19.64
C VAL A 132 -16.90 -3.71 -19.57
N PRO A 133 -17.38 -3.16 -20.71
CA PRO A 133 -18.35 -2.09 -20.68
C PRO A 133 -19.62 -2.61 -20.02
N THR A 134 -20.12 -1.81 -19.09
CA THR A 134 -21.48 -1.86 -18.57
C THR A 134 -22.45 -1.89 -19.75
N ALA A 135 -22.98 -3.07 -20.06
CA ALA A 135 -24.11 -3.23 -20.95
C ALA A 135 -24.98 -4.35 -20.38
N LEU A 136 -26.02 -3.94 -19.65
CA LEU A 136 -27.42 -4.32 -19.86
C LEU A 136 -28.31 -3.25 -19.20
#